data_AF-A0A7J8FSL6-F1
#
_entry.id   AF-A0A7J8FSL6-F1
#
_cell.length_a   1.000
_cell.length_b   1.000
_cell.length_c   1.000
_cell.angle_alpha   90.00
_cell.angle_beta   90.00
_cell.angle_gamma   90.00
#
_symmetry.space_group_name_H-M   'P 1'
#
loop_
_entity.id
_entity.type
_entity.pdbx_description
1 polymer ?
#
loop_
_entity_poly.entity_id
_entity_poly.type
_entity_poly.pdbx_seq_one_letter_code
_entity_poly.pdbx_strand_id
1 'polypeptide(L)'
;MGMSLALQCQVRELATLLRMKDLEIQDYQESGATLSRDRLKTEPFEEKSFLEQFMVEKLPEVCSVGDGRAFVTDLQNLYVAVTRQEGQVRQQHQNAGDPQTSSSASSQGPDSQLLNQPEEPVFSAPSLPVPDREPPCTSGPVKRPQLSKVKRKKLRGLFS
;
A
#
# COMPACT_ATOMS: atom_id res chain seq x y z
N MET A 1 -20.55 5.18 -14.68
CA MET A 1 -20.37 3.75 -14.31
C MET A 1 -18.95 3.42 -13.84
N GLY A 2 -17.97 4.33 -13.98
CA GLY A 2 -16.56 4.05 -13.64
C GLY A 2 -16.29 3.72 -12.16
N MET A 3 -16.97 4.37 -11.21
CA MET A 3 -16.75 4.12 -9.77
C MET A 3 -17.07 2.69 -9.35
N SER A 4 -18.22 2.15 -9.78
CA SER A 4 -18.63 0.78 -9.45
C SER A 4 -17.65 -0.26 -9.99
N LEU A 5 -17.14 -0.04 -11.22
CA LEU A 5 -16.12 -0.90 -11.82
C LEU A 5 -14.79 -0.81 -11.05
N ALA A 6 -14.36 0.39 -10.66
CA ALA A 6 -13.16 0.59 -9.87
C ALA A 6 -13.24 -0.12 -8.51
N LEU A 7 -14.37 0.00 -7.80
CA LEU A 7 -14.61 -0.72 -6.55
C LEU A 7 -14.62 -2.24 -6.74
N GLN A 8 -15.21 -2.74 -7.83
CA GLN A 8 -15.18 -4.17 -8.13
C GLN A 8 -13.76 -4.68 -8.42
N CYS A 9 -12.90 -3.87 -9.05
CA CYS A 9 -11.48 -4.20 -9.17
C CYS A 9 -10.81 -4.28 -7.80
N GLN A 10 -11.05 -3.31 -6.92
CA GLN A 10 -10.50 -3.33 -5.55
C GLN A 10 -10.92 -4.57 -4.77
N VAL A 11 -12.19 -4.99 -4.87
CA VAL A 11 -12.67 -6.22 -4.23
C VAL A 11 -11.88 -7.44 -4.70
N ARG A 12 -11.62 -7.56 -6.00
CA ARG A 12 -10.84 -8.68 -6.56
C ARG A 12 -9.37 -8.65 -6.14
N GLU A 13 -8.77 -7.47 -6.12
CA GLU A 13 -7.39 -7.28 -5.65
C GLU A 13 -7.24 -7.65 -4.18
N LEU A 14 -8.16 -7.19 -3.32
CA LEU A 14 -8.19 -7.53 -1.90
C LEU A 14 -8.44 -9.02 -1.67
N ALA A 15 -9.37 -9.63 -2.41
CA ALA A 15 -9.61 -11.07 -2.33
C ALA A 15 -8.34 -11.88 -2.68
N THR A 16 -7.60 -11.44 -3.69
CA THR A 16 -6.32 -12.06 -4.07
C THR A 16 -5.28 -11.90 -2.94
N LEU A 17 -5.18 -10.70 -2.36
CA LEU A 17 -4.26 -10.43 -1.26
C LEU A 17 -4.58 -11.25 -0.01
N LEU A 18 -5.86 -11.44 0.31
CA LEU A 18 -6.31 -12.28 1.42
C LEU A 18 -5.90 -13.75 1.21
N ARG A 19 -6.12 -14.29 0.00
CA ARG A 19 -5.65 -15.65 -0.33
C ARG A 19 -4.12 -15.79 -0.20
N MET A 20 -3.36 -14.78 -0.63
CA MET A 20 -1.91 -14.79 -0.44
C MET A 20 -1.52 -14.80 1.05
N LYS A 21 -2.27 -14.07 1.89
CA LYS A 21 -2.05 -14.06 3.34
C LYS A 21 -2.42 -15.38 4.00
N ASP A 22 -3.46 -16.06 3.54
CA ASP A 22 -3.80 -17.40 4.03
C ASP A 22 -2.71 -18.42 3.72
N LEU A 23 -2.12 -18.36 2.52
CA LEU A 23 -0.97 -19.21 2.16
C LEU A 23 0.25 -18.94 3.05
N GLU A 24 0.54 -17.66 3.34
CA GLU A 24 1.61 -17.29 4.26
C GLU A 24 1.35 -17.82 5.68
N ILE A 25 0.12 -17.69 6.19
CA ILE A 25 -0.29 -18.22 7.49
C ILE A 25 -0.16 -19.75 7.53
N GLN A 26 -0.54 -20.43 6.44
CA GLN A 26 -0.42 -21.87 6.31
C GLN A 26 1.05 -22.32 6.34
N ASP A 27 1.94 -21.64 5.62
CA ASP A 27 3.38 -21.93 5.61
C ASP A 27 4.00 -21.82 7.02
N TYR A 28 3.60 -20.82 7.80
CA TYR A 28 4.01 -20.71 9.20
C TYR A 28 3.55 -21.91 10.03
N GLN A 29 2.31 -22.37 9.86
CA GLN A 29 1.77 -23.52 10.58
C GLN A 29 2.49 -24.82 10.18
N GLU A 30 2.74 -25.02 8.89
CA GLU A 30 3.47 -26.18 8.35
C GLU A 30 4.94 -26.21 8.82
N SER A 31 5.53 -25.03 9.03
CA SER A 31 6.85 -24.85 9.64
C SER A 31 6.86 -25.08 11.16
N GLY A 32 5.72 -25.36 11.78
CA GLY A 32 5.58 -25.63 13.22
C GLY A 32 5.43 -24.38 14.09
N ALA A 33 5.21 -23.21 13.50
CA ALA A 33 4.89 -22.01 14.27
C ALA A 33 3.50 -22.15 14.91
N THR A 34 3.38 -21.71 16.16
CA THR A 34 2.12 -21.73 16.92
C THR A 34 1.77 -20.32 17.37
N LEU A 35 0.47 -20.01 17.36
CA LEU A 35 -0.01 -18.71 17.86
C LEU A 35 0.11 -18.67 19.38
N SER A 36 0.64 -17.57 19.92
CA SER A 36 0.64 -17.32 21.36
C SER A 36 -0.72 -16.87 21.89
N ARG A 37 -1.61 -16.40 21.01
CA ARG A 37 -2.94 -15.89 21.31
C ARG A 37 -3.96 -16.46 20.33
N ASP A 38 -4.70 -17.48 20.75
CA ASP A 38 -5.66 -18.20 19.88
C ASP A 38 -6.76 -17.30 19.29
N ARG A 39 -7.17 -16.24 19.99
CA ARG A 39 -8.16 -15.26 19.50
C ARG A 39 -7.71 -14.48 18.25
N LEU A 40 -6.44 -14.56 17.87
CA LEU A 40 -5.92 -13.94 16.65
C LEU A 40 -6.03 -14.87 15.44
N LYS A 41 -6.38 -16.15 15.65
CA LYS A 41 -6.61 -17.08 14.57
C LYS A 41 -7.80 -16.60 13.74
N THR A 42 -7.60 -16.53 12.43
CA THR A 42 -8.63 -16.23 11.44
C THR A 42 -8.97 -17.51 10.69
N GLU A 43 -10.21 -17.59 10.22
CA GLU A 43 -10.61 -18.62 9.26
C GLU A 43 -10.09 -18.26 7.86
N PRO A 44 -9.76 -19.24 7.00
CA PRO A 44 -9.34 -18.99 5.62
C PRO A 44 -10.39 -18.20 4.85
N PHE A 45 -9.95 -17.25 4.03
CA PHE A 45 -10.83 -16.40 3.27
C PHE A 45 -11.46 -17.14 2.07
N GLU A 46 -12.78 -17.22 2.06
CA GLU A 46 -13.57 -17.76 0.94
C GLU A 46 -14.50 -16.68 0.37
N GLU A 47 -14.29 -16.33 -0.90
CA GLU A 47 -14.94 -15.19 -1.56
C GLU A 47 -16.45 -15.38 -1.69
N LYS A 48 -16.90 -16.60 -2.02
CA LYS A 48 -18.32 -16.90 -2.20
C LYS A 48 -19.09 -16.78 -0.88
N SER A 49 -18.54 -17.38 0.18
CA SER A 49 -19.13 -17.33 1.52
C SER A 49 -19.19 -15.89 2.04
N PHE A 50 -18.12 -15.11 1.82
CA PHE A 50 -18.10 -13.70 2.18
C PHE A 50 -19.20 -12.92 1.45
N LEU A 51 -19.33 -13.11 0.14
CA LEU A 51 -20.32 -12.37 -0.65
C LEU A 51 -21.75 -12.74 -0.26
N GLU A 52 -22.04 -14.02 -0.05
CA GLU A 52 -23.34 -14.49 0.42
C GLU A 52 -23.70 -13.87 1.78
N GLN A 53 -22.77 -13.92 2.74
CA GLN A 53 -22.93 -13.31 4.05
C GLN A 53 -23.14 -11.80 3.97
N PHE A 54 -22.35 -11.12 3.12
CA PHE A 54 -22.45 -9.68 2.91
C PHE A 54 -23.81 -9.28 2.32
N MET A 55 -24.33 -10.05 1.35
CA MET A 55 -25.62 -9.81 0.72
C MET A 55 -26.79 -9.92 1.71
N VAL A 56 -26.71 -10.85 2.66
CA VAL A 56 -27.79 -11.07 3.64
C VAL A 56 -27.70 -10.09 4.80
N GLU A 57 -26.50 -9.87 5.36
CA GLU A 57 -26.36 -9.15 6.63
C GLU A 57 -26.03 -7.67 6.47
N LYS A 58 -25.22 -7.31 5.47
CA LYS A 58 -24.64 -5.96 5.36
C LYS A 58 -25.29 -5.14 4.26
N LEU A 59 -25.68 -5.78 3.16
CA LEU A 59 -26.27 -5.11 2.00
C LEU A 59 -27.49 -4.23 2.34
N PRO A 60 -28.45 -4.68 3.18
CA PRO A 60 -29.62 -3.84 3.50
C PRO A 60 -29.26 -2.52 4.19
N GLU A 61 -28.20 -2.51 5.01
CA GLU A 61 -27.72 -1.33 5.72
C GLU A 61 -26.97 -0.39 4.78
N VAL A 62 -26.02 -0.93 4.01
CA VAL A 62 -25.10 -0.13 3.16
C VAL A 62 -25.73 0.37 1.86
N CYS A 63 -26.77 -0.28 1.36
CA CYS A 63 -27.49 0.13 0.15
C CYS A 63 -28.77 0.93 0.44
N SER A 64 -28.98 1.34 1.69
CA SER A 64 -30.11 2.21 2.02
C SER A 64 -29.97 3.56 1.31
N VAL A 65 -31.02 3.97 0.59
CA VAL A 65 -31.07 5.28 -0.07
C VAL A 65 -31.31 6.33 1.01
N GLY A 66 -30.21 6.85 1.55
CA GLY A 66 -30.21 7.97 2.49
C GLY A 66 -30.29 9.32 1.79
N ASP A 67 -29.92 10.36 2.53
CA ASP A 67 -29.86 11.76 2.07
C ASP A 67 -28.60 12.10 1.26
N GLY A 68 -27.83 11.10 0.84
CA GLY A 68 -26.61 11.27 0.05
C GLY A 68 -25.37 11.69 0.85
N ARG A 69 -25.45 11.91 2.17
CA ARG A 69 -24.27 12.30 2.97
C ARG A 69 -23.14 11.28 2.91
N ALA A 70 -23.45 9.98 2.99
CA ALA A 70 -22.45 8.91 2.92
C ALA A 70 -21.66 8.93 1.60
N PHE A 71 -22.30 9.32 0.49
CA PHE A 71 -21.60 9.47 -0.78
C PHE A 71 -20.57 10.61 -0.72
N VAL A 72 -20.96 11.75 -0.17
CA VAL A 72 -20.09 12.94 -0.07
C VAL A 72 -18.93 12.69 0.90
N THR A 73 -19.14 11.92 1.98
CA THR A 73 -18.07 11.61 2.94
C THR A 73 -17.13 10.53 2.43
N ASP A 74 -17.67 9.45 1.85
CA ASP A 74 -16.91 8.20 1.67
C ASP A 74 -16.47 7.99 0.22
N LEU A 75 -17.24 8.50 -0.75
CA LEU A 75 -17.05 8.24 -2.18
C LEU A 75 -16.62 9.46 -3.01
N GLN A 76 -16.63 10.67 -2.45
CA GLN A 76 -16.31 11.90 -3.17
C GLN A 76 -14.90 11.89 -3.79
N ASN A 77 -13.90 11.39 -3.07
CA ASN A 77 -12.53 11.31 -3.58
C ASN A 77 -12.43 10.37 -4.79
N LEU A 78 -13.12 9.22 -4.73
CA LEU A 78 -13.18 8.26 -5.83
C LEU A 78 -13.92 8.87 -7.03
N TYR A 79 -15.02 9.58 -6.79
CA TYR A 79 -15.76 10.29 -7.85
C TYR A 79 -14.87 11.31 -8.58
N VAL A 80 -14.14 12.15 -7.84
CA VAL A 80 -13.22 13.14 -8.42
C VAL A 80 -12.09 12.47 -9.21
N ALA A 81 -11.52 11.38 -8.69
CA ALA A 81 -10.48 10.64 -9.39
C ALA A 81 -10.98 10.04 -10.72
N VAL A 82 -12.16 9.39 -10.71
CA VAL A 82 -12.75 8.77 -11.89
C VAL A 82 -13.13 9.82 -12.94
N THR A 83 -13.79 10.91 -12.53
CA THR A 83 -14.19 11.98 -13.46
C THR A 83 -12.98 12.70 -14.08
N ARG A 84 -11.90 12.89 -13.32
CA ARG A 84 -10.63 13.42 -13.86
C ARG A 84 -10.01 12.48 -14.89
N GLN A 85 -10.01 11.16 -14.62
CA GLN A 85 -9.51 10.16 -15.55
C GLN A 85 -10.33 10.12 -16.84
N GLU A 86 -11.66 10.10 -16.73
CA GLU A 86 -12.57 10.13 -17.88
C GLU A 86 -12.37 11.40 -18.73
N GLY A 87 -12.19 12.56 -18.10
CA GLY A 87 -11.89 13.82 -18.77
C GLY A 87 -10.56 13.80 -19.53
N GLN A 88 -9.51 13.21 -18.95
CA GLN A 88 -8.20 13.08 -19.59
C GLN A 88 -8.23 12.11 -20.79
N VAL A 89 -8.91 10.97 -20.67
CA VAL A 89 -9.09 10.02 -21.78
C VAL A 89 -9.82 10.69 -22.94
N ARG A 90 -10.87 11.46 -22.63
CA ARG A 90 -11.64 12.20 -23.65
C ARG A 90 -10.83 13.29 -24.36
N GLN A 91 -9.89 13.94 -23.69
CA GLN A 91 -8.97 14.92 -24.30
C GLN A 91 -7.91 14.24 -25.17
N GLN A 92 -7.36 13.11 -24.72
CA GLN A 92 -6.39 12.34 -25.52
C GLN A 92 -7.01 11.79 -26.82
N HIS A 93 -8.26 11.32 -26.78
CA HIS A 93 -8.95 10.89 -28.00
C HIS A 93 -9.27 12.04 -28.98
N GLN A 94 -9.44 13.27 -28.50
CA GLN A 94 -9.66 14.43 -29.38
C GLN A 94 -8.35 14.91 -30.04
N ASN A 95 -7.21 14.83 -29.33
CA ASN A 95 -5.89 15.13 -29.91
C ASN A 95 -5.33 14.01 -30.81
N ALA A 96 -5.89 12.80 -30.77
CA ALA A 96 -5.51 11.68 -31.62
C ALA A 96 -6.29 11.62 -32.95
N GLY A 97 -7.25 12.52 -33.17
CA GLY A 97 -8.23 12.47 -34.26
C GLY A 97 -7.89 13.25 -35.54
N ASP A 98 -6.73 13.89 -35.65
CA ASP A 98 -6.32 14.60 -36.87
C ASP A 98 -5.02 14.04 -37.46
N PRO A 99 -5.09 13.13 -38.46
CA PRO A 99 -4.05 13.02 -39.47
C PRO A 99 -4.36 14.02 -40.58
N GLN A 100 -4.13 15.31 -40.33
CA GLN A 100 -4.05 16.27 -41.44
C GLN A 100 -2.73 16.08 -42.16
N THR A 101 -2.83 15.41 -43.30
CA THR A 101 -2.00 15.62 -44.49
C THR A 101 -1.50 17.07 -44.57
N SER A 102 -0.20 17.27 -44.50
CA SER A 102 0.46 18.44 -45.09
C SER A 102 1.84 18.03 -45.55
N SER A 103 1.89 17.75 -46.86
CA SER A 103 3.10 17.50 -47.62
C SER A 103 4.08 18.66 -47.54
N SER A 104 5.35 18.33 -47.27
CA SER A 104 6.57 18.84 -47.91
C SER A 104 6.59 20.30 -48.37
N ALA A 105 7.46 21.11 -47.75
CA ALA A 105 8.52 21.84 -48.46
C ALA A 105 9.62 22.32 -47.50
N SER A 106 10.86 21.95 -47.83
CA SER A 106 12.11 22.44 -47.25
C SER A 106 12.25 23.96 -47.39
N SER A 107 12.80 24.62 -46.38
CA SER A 107 13.50 25.91 -46.52
C SER A 107 14.58 26.03 -45.45
N GLN A 108 15.80 26.08 -45.93
CA GLN A 108 17.09 26.17 -45.26
C GLN A 108 17.37 27.61 -44.78
N GLY A 109 17.92 27.79 -43.58
CA GLY A 109 18.42 29.09 -43.09
C GLY A 109 18.99 29.00 -41.65
N PRO A 110 20.25 29.40 -41.39
CA PRO A 110 21.02 28.98 -40.22
C PRO A 110 20.99 29.94 -39.02
N ASP A 111 21.50 29.42 -37.90
CA ASP A 111 22.01 30.09 -36.70
C ASP A 111 21.02 30.82 -35.78
N SER A 112 20.74 30.21 -34.64
CA SER A 112 20.90 30.85 -33.33
C SER A 112 21.03 29.80 -32.24
N GLN A 113 22.00 30.04 -31.38
CA GLN A 113 22.61 29.12 -30.45
C GLN A 113 21.72 28.82 -29.23
N LEU A 114 22.18 27.80 -28.50
CA LEU A 114 22.14 27.64 -27.04
C LEU A 114 20.97 26.85 -26.41
N LEU A 115 21.40 25.69 -25.89
CA LEU A 115 21.20 25.26 -24.51
C LEU A 115 19.88 24.53 -24.21
N ASN A 116 19.89 23.20 -24.32
CA ASN A 116 19.99 22.28 -23.18
C ASN A 116 19.59 20.85 -23.60
N GLN A 117 20.51 19.92 -23.38
CA GLN A 117 20.26 18.47 -23.40
C GLN A 117 19.35 18.09 -22.21
N PRO A 118 18.43 17.13 -22.37
CA PRO A 118 17.90 16.38 -21.24
C PRO A 118 18.74 15.12 -21.01
N GLU A 119 19.50 15.07 -19.92
CA GLU A 119 20.12 13.83 -19.43
C GLU A 119 19.06 12.97 -18.72
N GLU A 120 19.01 11.69 -19.08
CA GLU A 120 18.23 10.63 -18.42
C GLU A 120 18.57 10.52 -16.93
N PRO A 121 17.57 10.30 -16.06
CA PRO A 121 17.81 9.76 -14.73
C PRO A 121 17.59 8.23 -14.73
N VAL A 122 18.70 7.50 -14.70
CA VAL A 122 18.77 6.10 -14.27
C VAL A 122 18.36 6.05 -12.80
N PHE A 123 17.28 5.31 -12.51
CA PHE A 123 16.90 4.96 -11.14
C PHE A 123 17.95 4.02 -10.54
N SER A 124 18.64 4.46 -9.49
CA SER A 124 19.36 3.61 -8.54
C SER A 124 18.89 3.93 -7.13
N ALA A 125 18.33 2.95 -6.45
CA ALA A 125 17.99 2.99 -5.01
C ALA A 125 19.16 2.41 -4.18
N PRO A 126 19.06 2.33 -2.85
CA PRO A 126 18.92 3.40 -1.86
C PRO A 126 20.11 3.37 -0.85
N SER A 127 20.35 4.44 -0.09
CA SER A 127 21.23 4.35 1.09
C SER A 127 20.63 5.06 2.31
N LEU A 128 20.55 4.29 3.40
CA LEU A 128 20.13 4.67 4.74
C LEU A 128 21.20 5.55 5.41
N PRO A 129 20.84 6.59 6.20
CA PRO A 129 21.77 7.23 7.10
C PRO A 129 21.62 6.77 8.56
N VAL A 130 22.73 6.29 9.10
CA VAL A 130 23.10 6.20 10.51
C VAL A 130 23.38 7.62 11.06
N PRO A 131 23.13 7.91 12.35
CA PRO A 131 23.80 9.03 13.02
C PRO A 131 24.73 8.57 14.15
N ASP A 132 25.99 9.01 14.10
CA ASP A 132 27.00 8.86 15.16
C ASP A 132 27.43 10.24 15.70
N ARG A 133 27.20 10.41 17.01
CA ARG A 133 27.86 11.21 18.09
C ARG A 133 28.26 12.72 18.02
N GLU A 134 27.68 13.45 19.01
CA GLU A 134 28.19 14.36 20.10
C GLU A 134 29.63 14.97 20.07
N PRO A 135 30.00 16.08 20.80
CA PRO A 135 29.75 16.40 22.25
C PRO A 135 29.72 17.94 22.59
N PRO A 136 30.07 18.54 23.79
CA PRO A 136 30.38 18.04 25.16
C PRO A 136 29.79 18.80 26.41
N CYS A 137 29.73 18.05 27.54
CA CYS A 137 30.06 18.36 28.97
C CYS A 137 29.31 19.40 29.86
N THR A 138 28.76 18.94 31.01
CA THR A 138 29.09 19.45 32.39
C THR A 138 28.50 18.59 33.56
N SER A 139 29.41 18.09 34.42
CA SER A 139 29.42 17.75 35.88
C SER A 139 28.24 17.13 36.69
N GLY A 140 28.54 16.07 37.47
CA GLY A 140 27.91 15.76 38.80
C GLY A 140 27.78 14.26 39.17
N PRO A 141 27.93 13.78 40.43
CA PRO A 141 28.74 12.57 40.74
C PRO A 141 28.03 11.27 41.22
N VAL A 142 28.67 10.14 40.88
CA VAL A 142 29.03 8.95 41.73
C VAL A 142 27.93 8.01 42.27
N LYS A 143 27.90 6.76 41.77
CA LYS A 143 28.21 5.50 42.52
C LYS A 143 28.07 4.25 41.63
N ARG A 144 29.13 3.44 41.57
CA ARG A 144 29.13 2.02 41.14
C ARG A 144 29.67 1.19 42.32
N PRO A 145 29.12 -0.01 42.56
CA PRO A 145 29.93 -1.24 42.52
C PRO A 145 29.19 -2.35 41.73
N GLN A 146 29.73 -2.89 40.63
CA GLN A 146 30.59 -4.09 40.54
C GLN A 146 29.93 -5.40 41.07
N LEU A 147 29.45 -6.19 40.10
CA LEU A 147 29.55 -7.65 39.94
C LEU A 147 29.62 -8.57 41.18
N SER A 148 28.63 -9.45 41.28
CA SER A 148 28.84 -10.81 41.82
C SER A 148 28.14 -11.85 40.95
N LYS A 149 28.94 -12.58 40.16
CA LYS A 149 28.55 -13.84 39.54
C LYS A 149 28.44 -14.89 40.65
N VAL A 150 27.29 -15.54 40.80
CA VAL A 150 27.21 -16.83 41.51
C VAL A 150 26.50 -17.87 40.65
N LYS A 151 27.10 -19.04 40.69
CA LYS A 151 27.04 -20.20 39.81
C LYS A 151 25.83 -21.09 40.14
N ARG A 152 25.29 -21.73 39.10
CA ARG A 152 24.21 -22.73 39.06
C ARG A 152 24.10 -23.67 40.28
N LYS A 153 22.86 -24.03 40.63
CA LYS A 153 22.50 -25.40 41.02
C LYS A 153 21.08 -25.75 40.56
N LYS A 154 20.96 -26.85 39.80
CA LYS A 154 19.70 -27.55 39.44
C LYS A 154 18.99 -28.02 40.71
N LEU A 155 17.66 -28.21 40.64
CA LEU A 155 16.96 -29.44 41.03
C LEU A 155 15.47 -29.39 40.60
N ARG A 156 15.03 -30.47 39.92
CA ARG A 156 13.69 -31.11 39.83
C ARG A 156 12.44 -30.20 39.89
N GLY A 157 11.58 -30.18 38.86
CA GLY A 157 10.53 -31.20 38.62
C GLY A 157 9.48 -31.09 39.73
N LEU A 158 8.19 -30.86 39.52
CA LEU A 158 7.22 -31.43 38.58
C LEU A 158 6.03 -30.46 38.53
N PHE A 159 5.18 -30.60 37.51
CA PHE A 159 3.79 -30.11 37.45
C PHE A 159 3.18 -29.59 38.78
N SER A 160 2.57 -28.41 38.71
CA SER A 160 1.35 -28.07 39.44
C SER A 160 0.54 -27.13 38.57
#